data_AF-A0A367JEX5-F1
#
_entry.id   AF-A0A367JEX5-F1
#
_cell.length_a   1.000
_cell.length_b   1.000
_cell.length_c   1.000
_cell.angle_alpha   90.00
_cell.angle_beta   90.00
_cell.angle_gamma   90.00
#
_symmetry.space_group_name_H-M   'P 1'
#
loop_
_entity.id
_entity.type
_entity.pdbx_description
1 polymer ?
#
loop_
_entity_poly.entity_id
_entity_poly.type
_entity_poly.pdbx_seq_one_letter_code
_entity_poly.pdbx_strand_id
1 'polypeptide(L)'
;MDQLSKSILKTSTAIDIIASDLLNIPKGTYTTASTEWDNGSRSDILYVPYLGIQSSLPPILIEVQAIVNEAFMERLVKYNQSAKQLYKSYPLVMIFCVDELSPLTFITKFIPIDSKPWM
;
A
#
# COMPACT_ATOMS: atom_id res chain seq x y z
N MET A 1 4.12 1.01 17.59
CA MET A 1 5.36 0.77 16.83
C MET A 1 5.29 1.37 15.42
N ASP A 2 4.66 2.54 15.24
CA ASP A 2 4.02 2.91 13.97
C ASP A 2 4.41 4.29 13.39
N GLN A 3 4.90 5.22 14.20
CA GLN A 3 5.23 6.57 13.71
C GLN A 3 6.53 6.61 12.90
N LEU A 4 7.52 5.77 13.24
CA LEU A 4 8.81 5.77 12.55
C LEU A 4 8.68 5.19 11.14
N SER A 5 8.05 4.03 10.99
CA SER A 5 7.78 3.39 9.70
C SER A 5 7.01 4.34 8.77
N LYS A 6 5.92 4.94 9.27
CA LYS A 6 5.15 5.95 8.53
C LYS A 6 5.98 7.17 8.12
N SER A 7 6.87 7.65 8.99
CA SER A 7 7.72 8.79 8.68
C SER A 7 8.71 8.47 7.56
N ILE A 8 9.32 7.27 7.61
CA ILE A 8 10.22 6.78 6.55
C ILE A 8 9.46 6.63 5.22
N LEU A 9 8.29 6.00 5.24
CA LEU A 9 7.46 5.79 4.06
C LEU A 9 6.92 7.09 3.44
N LYS A 10 6.97 8.22 4.15
CA LYS A 10 6.62 9.54 3.59
C LYS A 10 7.79 10.27 2.94
N THR A 11 9.02 9.77 3.07
CA THR A 11 10.17 10.37 2.40
C THR A 11 10.12 10.15 0.89
N SER A 12 10.57 11.12 0.11
CA SER A 12 10.64 11.00 -1.35
C SER A 12 11.47 9.79 -1.80
N THR A 13 12.55 9.48 -1.07
CA THR A 13 13.38 8.30 -1.33
C THR A 13 12.60 7.00 -1.21
N ALA A 14 11.79 6.82 -0.15
CA ALA A 14 10.99 5.61 0.00
C ALA A 14 9.90 5.51 -1.07
N ILE A 15 9.22 6.62 -1.35
CA ILE A 15 8.18 6.69 -2.39
C ILE A 15 8.76 6.26 -3.74
N ASP A 16 9.90 6.84 -4.12
CA ASP A 16 10.55 6.56 -5.40
C ASP A 16 11.00 5.11 -5.51
N ILE A 17 11.60 4.54 -4.45
CA ILE A 17 12.04 3.14 -4.44
C ILE A 17 10.85 2.21 -4.63
N ILE A 18 9.79 2.38 -3.84
CA ILE A 18 8.63 1.49 -3.86
C ILE A 18 7.89 1.61 -5.21
N ALA A 19 7.63 2.83 -5.66
CA ALA A 19 6.87 3.04 -6.88
C ALA A 19 7.66 2.55 -8.12
N SER A 20 8.98 2.76 -8.14
CA SER A 20 9.85 2.26 -9.21
C SER A 20 9.95 0.73 -9.20
N ASP A 21 10.09 0.08 -8.05
CA ASP A 21 10.12 -1.39 -7.99
C ASP A 21 8.79 -2.03 -8.43
N LEU A 22 7.66 -1.44 -8.01
CA LEU A 22 6.34 -2.00 -8.30
C LEU A 22 5.87 -1.76 -9.73
N LEU A 23 6.17 -0.59 -10.31
CA LEU A 23 5.59 -0.15 -11.58
C LEU A 23 6.62 0.21 -12.66
N ASN A 24 7.92 0.12 -12.36
CA ASN A 24 9.02 0.49 -13.26
C ASN A 24 8.89 1.93 -13.82
N ILE A 25 8.62 2.87 -12.92
CA ILE A 25 8.41 4.28 -13.24
C ILE A 25 9.57 5.19 -12.79
N PRO A 26 9.69 6.41 -13.36
CA PRO A 26 10.66 7.39 -12.93
C PRO A 26 10.41 7.92 -11.52
N LYS A 27 11.48 8.41 -10.89
CA LYS A 27 11.43 9.13 -9.61
C LYS A 27 10.59 10.40 -9.71
N GLY A 28 9.97 10.81 -8.60
CA GLY A 28 9.13 12.00 -8.51
C GLY A 28 7.75 11.84 -9.16
N THR A 29 7.36 10.64 -9.58
CA THR A 29 6.05 10.37 -10.21
C THR A 29 4.91 10.33 -9.18
N TYR A 30 5.21 9.93 -7.95
CA TYR A 30 4.24 9.78 -6.87
C TYR A 30 4.49 10.74 -5.72
N THR A 31 3.42 11.05 -4.99
CA THR A 31 3.45 11.79 -3.73
C THR A 31 2.48 11.15 -2.73
N THR A 32 2.51 11.58 -1.47
CA THR A 32 1.58 11.09 -0.44
C THR A 32 0.26 11.84 -0.49
N ALA A 33 -0.84 11.13 -0.20
CA ALA A 33 -2.17 11.70 -0.03
C ALA A 33 -2.70 11.51 1.41
N SER A 34 -3.88 12.09 1.68
CA SER A 34 -4.62 11.81 2.91
C SER A 34 -4.99 10.32 2.97
N THR A 35 -4.95 9.77 4.18
CA THR A 35 -5.29 8.36 4.45
C THR A 35 -6.56 8.21 5.29
N GLU A 36 -7.23 9.32 5.60
CA GLU A 36 -8.53 9.34 6.26
C GLU A 36 -9.64 9.20 5.23
N TRP A 37 -10.56 8.28 5.51
CA TRP A 37 -11.66 7.92 4.63
C TRP A 37 -13.00 8.44 5.17
N ASP A 38 -13.99 8.60 4.30
CA ASP A 38 -15.32 9.16 4.65
C ASP A 38 -16.06 8.37 5.74
N ASN A 39 -15.72 7.10 5.93
CA ASN A 39 -16.27 6.26 7.00
C ASN A 39 -15.55 6.43 8.35
N GLY A 40 -14.65 7.42 8.47
CA GLY A 40 -13.85 7.69 9.65
C GLY A 40 -12.70 6.72 9.89
N SER A 41 -12.51 5.72 9.02
CA SER A 41 -11.37 4.81 9.10
C SER A 41 -10.12 5.43 8.49
N ARG A 42 -8.95 4.90 8.86
CA ARG A 42 -7.66 5.44 8.46
C ARG A 42 -6.70 4.35 8.03
N SER A 43 -6.20 4.47 6.81
CA SER A 43 -5.08 3.66 6.32
C SER A 43 -3.75 4.26 6.74
N ASP A 44 -2.68 3.49 6.58
CA ASP A 44 -1.35 3.94 6.99
C ASP A 44 -0.76 4.95 6.01
N ILE A 45 -0.56 4.55 4.75
CA ILE A 45 0.09 5.35 3.71
C ILE A 45 -0.62 5.15 2.37
N LEU A 46 -0.84 6.25 1.65
CA LEU A 46 -1.35 6.25 0.29
C LEU A 46 -0.44 7.08 -0.60
N TYR A 47 0.10 6.47 -1.64
CA TYR A 47 0.77 7.18 -2.71
C TYR A 47 -0.18 7.38 -3.88
N VAL A 48 -0.14 8.58 -4.46
CA VAL A 48 -0.92 8.94 -5.64
C VAL A 48 0.00 9.53 -6.70
N PRO A 49 -0.27 9.29 -8.00
CA PRO A 49 0.47 9.96 -9.05
C PRO A 49 0.26 11.48 -8.97
N TYR A 50 1.24 12.26 -9.41
CA TYR A 50 1.05 13.69 -9.60
C TYR A 50 -0.08 13.97 -10.60
N LEU A 51 -0.81 15.09 -10.39
CA LEU A 51 -2.07 15.43 -11.06
C LEU A 51 -2.05 15.27 -12.60
N GLY A 52 -0.90 15.50 -13.26
CA GLY A 52 -0.77 15.38 -14.71
C GLY A 52 -0.81 13.94 -15.27
N ILE A 53 -0.72 12.93 -14.41
CA ILE A 53 -0.56 11.51 -14.78
C ILE A 53 -1.50 10.57 -13.99
N GLN A 54 -2.42 11.14 -13.21
CA GLN A 54 -3.34 10.37 -12.33
C GLN A 54 -4.26 9.40 -13.07
N SER A 55 -4.55 9.63 -14.35
CA SER A 55 -5.45 8.77 -15.11
C SER A 55 -4.78 7.52 -15.69
N SER A 56 -3.45 7.45 -15.73
CA SER A 56 -2.73 6.31 -16.32
C SER A 56 -2.07 5.39 -15.30
N LEU A 57 -1.92 5.82 -14.05
CA LEU A 57 -1.22 5.08 -13.00
C LEU A 57 -2.13 4.85 -11.79
N PRO A 58 -2.15 3.64 -11.20
CA PRO A 58 -2.98 3.38 -10.03
C PRO A 58 -2.39 4.04 -8.78
N PRO A 59 -3.21 4.43 -7.79
CA PRO A 59 -2.69 4.74 -6.46
C PRO A 59 -1.96 3.52 -5.87
N ILE A 60 -1.10 3.72 -4.88
CA ILE A 60 -0.44 2.64 -4.14
C ILE A 60 -0.83 2.77 -2.67
N LEU A 61 -1.56 1.79 -2.16
CA LEU A 61 -1.99 1.73 -0.76
C LEU A 61 -1.01 0.84 0.01
N ILE A 62 -0.43 1.36 1.09
CA ILE A 62 0.57 0.67 1.89
C ILE A 62 0.09 0.56 3.33
N GLU A 63 0.16 -0.64 3.89
CA GLU A 63 -0.12 -0.93 5.29
C GLU A 63 1.11 -1.59 5.94
N VAL A 64 1.42 -1.21 7.18
CA VAL A 64 2.47 -1.83 7.99
C VAL A 64 1.81 -2.52 9.16
N GLN A 65 1.81 -3.84 9.15
CA GLN A 65 1.03 -4.63 10.09
C GLN A 65 1.92 -5.70 10.73
N ALA A 66 1.91 -5.81 12.06
CA ALA A 66 2.63 -6.87 12.76
C ALA A 66 2.03 -8.25 12.41
N ILE A 67 0.72 -8.39 12.62
CA ILE A 67 -0.01 -9.63 12.36
C ILE A 67 -1.00 -9.42 11.22
N VAL A 68 -0.78 -10.11 10.11
CA VAL A 68 -1.69 -10.11 8.95
C VAL A 68 -2.65 -11.30 9.10
N ASN A 69 -3.93 -10.99 9.30
CA ASN A 69 -4.99 -11.97 9.45
C ASN A 69 -6.21 -11.59 8.59
N GLU A 70 -7.25 -12.42 8.61
CA GLU A 70 -8.47 -12.20 7.83
C GLU A 70 -9.15 -10.88 8.17
N ALA A 71 -9.27 -10.52 9.45
CA ALA A 71 -9.88 -9.25 9.87
C ALA A 71 -9.10 -8.02 9.33
N PHE A 72 -7.77 -8.10 9.31
CA PHE A 72 -6.93 -7.07 8.68
C PHE A 72 -7.18 -7.01 7.16
N MET A 73 -7.24 -8.16 6.49
CA MET A 73 -7.46 -8.21 5.03
C MET A 73 -8.85 -7.69 4.65
N GLU A 74 -9.89 -7.98 5.44
CA GLU A 74 -11.22 -7.40 5.24
C GLU A 74 -11.22 -5.87 5.39
N ARG A 75 -10.48 -5.35 6.38
CA ARG A 75 -10.31 -3.91 6.57
C ARG A 75 -9.56 -3.27 5.39
N LEU A 76 -8.51 -3.94 4.91
CA LEU A 76 -7.75 -3.52 3.74
C LEU A 76 -8.60 -3.48 2.47
N VAL A 77 -9.50 -4.45 2.28
CA VAL A 77 -10.47 -4.42 1.17
C VAL A 77 -11.37 -3.18 1.25
N LYS A 78 -11.79 -2.78 2.45
CA LYS A 78 -12.58 -1.54 2.62
C LYS A 78 -11.76 -0.29 2.26
N TYR A 79 -10.50 -0.21 2.69
CA TYR A 79 -9.60 0.90 2.31
C TYR A 79 -9.40 0.96 0.80
N ASN A 80 -9.21 -0.19 0.16
CA ASN A 80 -9.07 -0.32 -1.28
C ASN A 80 -10.33 0.21 -2.02
N GLN A 81 -11.52 -0.10 -1.51
CA GLN A 81 -12.78 0.43 -2.03
C GLN A 81 -12.88 1.95 -1.86
N SER A 82 -12.53 2.50 -0.69
CA SER A 82 -12.53 3.94 -0.44
C SER A 82 -11.56 4.67 -1.37
N ALA A 83 -10.34 4.17 -1.53
CA ALA A 83 -9.36 4.70 -2.47
C ALA A 83 -9.87 4.67 -3.92
N LYS A 84 -10.49 3.56 -4.36
CA LYS A 84 -11.10 3.47 -5.69
C LYS A 84 -12.19 4.51 -5.89
N GLN A 85 -13.06 4.73 -4.90
CA GLN A 85 -14.14 5.70 -5.03
C GLN A 85 -13.60 7.12 -5.22
N LEU A 86 -12.51 7.46 -4.53
CA LEU A 86 -11.85 8.76 -4.62
C LEU A 86 -11.06 8.94 -5.91
N TYR A 87 -10.18 7.99 -6.25
CA TYR A 87 -9.23 8.09 -7.36
C TYR A 87 -9.69 7.42 -8.66
N LYS A 88 -10.88 6.83 -8.68
CA LYS A 88 -11.50 6.16 -9.83
C LYS A 88 -10.71 4.98 -10.42
N SER A 89 -9.69 4.51 -9.71
CA SER A 89 -8.86 3.36 -10.06
C SER A 89 -8.58 2.52 -8.82
N TYR A 90 -8.51 1.19 -8.97
CA TYR A 90 -8.11 0.33 -7.87
C TYR A 90 -6.64 0.59 -7.51
N PRO A 91 -6.31 0.88 -6.24
CA PRO A 91 -4.92 0.95 -5.82
C PRO A 91 -4.22 -0.42 -5.98
N LEU A 92 -2.94 -0.36 -6.29
CA LEU A 92 -2.01 -1.44 -6.02
C LEU A 92 -1.78 -1.49 -4.50
N VAL A 93 -1.90 -2.66 -3.89
CA VAL A 93 -1.78 -2.81 -2.44
C VAL A 93 -0.46 -3.47 -2.08
N MET A 94 0.26 -2.89 -1.11
CA MET A 94 1.48 -3.45 -0.55
C MET A 94 1.34 -3.55 0.97
N ILE A 95 1.68 -4.70 1.55
CA ILE A 95 1.60 -4.93 2.99
C ILE A 95 3.00 -5.27 3.48
N PHE A 96 3.51 -4.50 4.43
CA PHE A 96 4.68 -4.88 5.21
C PHE A 96 4.22 -5.70 6.42
N CYS A 97 4.32 -7.03 6.31
CA CYS A 97 4.12 -7.94 7.44
C CYS A 97 5.40 -7.97 8.29
N VAL A 98 5.32 -7.48 9.54
CA VAL A 98 6.52 -7.29 10.38
C VAL A 98 6.76 -8.45 11.34
N ASP A 99 5.74 -9.25 11.63
CA ASP A 99 5.82 -10.38 12.58
C ASP A 99 5.34 -11.67 11.93
N GLU A 100 4.02 -11.84 11.75
CA GLU A 100 3.48 -13.12 11.28
C GLU A 100 2.18 -13.01 10.45
N LEU A 101 1.97 -14.06 9.65
CA LEU A 101 0.67 -14.35 9.04
C LEU A 101 -0.12 -15.25 10.01
N SER A 102 -1.33 -14.84 10.39
CA SER A 102 -2.18 -15.59 11.30
C SER A 102 -3.55 -15.92 10.70
N PRO A 103 -3.93 -17.21 10.62
CA PRO A 103 -3.11 -18.39 10.92
C PRO A 103 -1.98 -18.57 9.89
N LEU A 104 -0.92 -19.33 10.20
CA LEU A 104 0.19 -19.58 9.25
C LEU A 104 -0.27 -20.16 7.90
N THR A 105 -1.39 -20.90 7.89
CA THR A 105 -2.00 -21.43 6.66
C THR A 105 -2.41 -20.32 5.68
N PHE A 106 -2.51 -19.07 6.14
CA PHE A 106 -2.77 -17.91 5.30
C PHE A 106 -1.72 -17.72 4.21
N ILE A 107 -0.47 -18.15 4.44
CA ILE A 107 0.61 -18.10 3.43
C ILE A 107 0.26 -18.87 2.15
N THR A 108 -0.55 -19.93 2.27
CA THR A 108 -0.95 -20.77 1.13
C THR A 108 -1.90 -20.07 0.16
N LYS A 109 -2.46 -18.93 0.57
CA LYS A 109 -3.31 -18.07 -0.29
C LYS A 109 -2.47 -17.14 -1.19
N PHE A 110 -1.16 -17.07 -0.99
CA PHE A 110 -0.25 -16.22 -1.77
C PHE A 110 0.60 -17.06 -2.71
N ILE A 111 0.99 -16.45 -3.83
CA ILE A 111 1.89 -17.04 -4.81
C ILE A 111 3.22 -16.29 -4.68
N PRO A 112 4.30 -16.96 -4.21
CA PRO A 112 5.61 -16.33 -4.11
C PRO A 112 6.11 -15.89 -5.49
N ILE A 113 6.83 -14.78 -5.55
CA ILE A 113 7.47 -14.32 -6.78
C ILE A 113 8.98 -14.61 -6.69
N ASP A 114 9.46 -15.61 -7.42
CA ASP A 114 10.87 -16.05 -7.34
C ASP A 114 11.88 -14.93 -7.63
N SER A 115 11.53 -13.99 -8.52
CA SER A 115 12.40 -12.84 -8.86
C SER A 115 12.41 -11.74 -7.79
N LYS A 116 11.49 -11.80 -6.83
CA LYS A 116 11.32 -10.85 -5.73
C LYS A 116 11.01 -11.62 -4.44
N PRO A 117 11.99 -12.31 -3.84
CA PRO A 117 11.76 -13.18 -2.68
C PRO A 117 11.26 -12.46 -1.42
N TRP A 118 11.19 -11.13 -1.45
CA TRP A 118 10.57 -10.29 -0.42
C TRP A 118 9.08 -10.00 -0.67
N MET A 119 8.50 -10.48 -1.79
CA MET A 119 7.09 -10.39 -2.17
C MET A 119 6.44 -11.78 -2.20
#